data_AF-A0A7S8EI86-F1
#
_entry.id   AF-A0A7S8EI86-F1
#
_cell.length_a   1.000
_cell.length_b   1.000
_cell.length_c   1.000
_cell.angle_alpha   90.00
_cell.angle_beta   90.00
_cell.angle_gamma   90.00
#
_symmetry.space_group_name_H-M   'P 1'
#
loop_
_entity.id
_entity.type
_entity.pdbx_description
1 polymer ?
#
loop_
_entity_poly.entity_id
_entity_poly.type
_entity_poly.pdbx_seq_one_letter_code
_entity_poly.pdbx_strand_id
1 'polypeptide(L)' 'MVKEALILALLLAGCATALAPVDNPRAVWCDHNQPRRDAVAETPRWVLDEINAQNAKGVEWCGWKP' A
#
# COMPACT_ATOMS: atom_id res chain seq x y z
N MET A 1 -34.71 7.87 23.71
CA MET A 1 -33.83 8.90 23.09
C MET A 1 -32.34 8.63 23.30
N VAL A 2 -31.87 8.14 24.46
CA VAL A 2 -30.42 7.89 24.71
C VAL A 2 -29.85 6.74 23.86
N LYS A 3 -30.62 5.67 23.64
CA LYS A 3 -30.17 4.48 22.91
C LYS A 3 -29.89 4.74 21.42
N GLU A 4 -30.73 5.54 20.77
CA GLU A 4 -30.58 5.90 19.36
C GLU A 4 -29.39 6.84 19.14
N ALA A 5 -29.16 7.77 20.06
CA ALA A 5 -27.98 8.64 20.05
C ALA A 5 -26.66 7.86 20.22
N LEU A 6 -26.66 6.82 21.05
CA LEU A 6 -25.48 5.96 21.26
C LEU A 6 -25.13 5.14 20.01
N ILE A 7 -26.14 4.62 19.32
CA ILE A 7 -25.95 3.87 18.06
C ILE A 7 -25.39 4.80 16.98
N LEU A 8 -25.93 6.03 16.89
CA LEU A 8 -25.44 7.03 15.94
C LEU A 8 -23.98 7.44 16.23
N ALA A 9 -23.62 7.60 17.50
CA ALA A 9 -22.26 7.93 17.92
C ALA A 9 -21.25 6.81 17.63
N LEU A 10 -21.64 5.55 17.81
CA LEU A 10 -20.80 4.39 17.49
C LEU A 10 -20.59 4.23 15.98
N LEU A 11 -21.61 4.51 15.17
CA LEU A 11 -21.50 4.51 13.70
C LEU A 11 -20.58 5.65 13.18
N LEU A 12 -20.62 6.82 13.82
CA LEU A 12 -19.75 7.95 13.49
C LEU A 12 -18.28 7.73 13.92
N ALA A 13 -18.05 7.00 15.01
CA ALA A 13 -16.69 6.68 15.48
C ALA A 13 -15.95 5.70 14.55
N GLY A 14 -16.67 4.83 13.83
CA GLY A 14 -16.07 3.86 12.90
C GLY A 14 -15.43 4.46 11.64
N CYS A 15 -15.88 5.64 11.19
CA CYS A 15 -15.24 6.37 10.09
C CYS A 15 -14.05 7.24 10.54
N ALA A 16 -13.90 7.47 11.84
CA ALA A 16 -12.87 8.32 12.41
C ALA A 16 -11.58 7.57 12.78
N THR A 17 -11.46 6.29 12.45
CA THR A 17 -10.15 5.64 12.37
C THR A 17 -9.43 6.16 11.14
N ALA A 18 -9.05 7.43 11.17
CA ALA A 18 -7.98 7.93 10.34
C ALA A 18 -6.77 7.06 10.70
N LEU A 19 -6.35 6.19 9.78
CA LEU A 19 -5.08 5.49 9.90
C LEU A 19 -4.06 6.56 10.26
N ALA A 20 -3.39 6.38 11.40
CA ALA A 20 -2.42 7.36 11.87
C ALA A 20 -1.47 7.68 10.71
N PRO A 21 -1.11 8.97 10.49
CA PRO A 21 -0.22 9.32 9.40
C PRO A 21 1.02 8.45 9.47
N VAL A 22 1.35 7.77 8.37
CA VAL A 22 2.62 7.04 8.29
C VAL A 22 3.71 8.09 8.20
N ASP A 23 4.52 8.21 9.25
CA ASP A 23 5.58 9.23 9.36
C ASP A 23 6.53 9.22 8.16
N ASN A 24 6.81 8.04 7.60
CA ASN A 24 7.60 7.91 6.37
C ASN A 24 7.08 6.76 5.49
N PRO A 25 6.15 7.03 4.55
CA PRO A 25 5.58 6.00 3.68
C PRO A 25 6.62 5.36 2.76
N ARG A 26 7.70 6.08 2.45
CA ARG A 26 8.81 5.56 1.63
C ARG A 26 9.58 4.49 2.39
N ALA A 27 9.96 4.75 3.63
CA ALA A 27 10.67 3.78 4.48
C ALA A 27 9.82 2.51 4.67
N VAL A 28 8.56 2.67 5.08
CA VAL A 28 7.63 1.54 5.26
C VAL A 28 7.48 0.72 3.98
N TRP A 29 7.32 1.38 2.81
CA TRP A 29 7.21 0.65 1.56
C TRP A 29 8.49 -0.12 1.22
N CYS A 30 9.67 0.48 1.42
CA CYS A 30 10.96 -0.18 1.16
C CYS A 30 11.21 -1.37 2.10
N ASP A 31 10.78 -1.29 3.36
CA ASP A 31 10.94 -2.38 4.34
C ASP A 31 10.06 -3.61 4.01
N HIS A 32 8.94 -3.39 3.32
CA HIS A 32 7.97 -4.43 3.00
C HIS A 32 8.01 -4.94 1.56
N ASN A 33 8.85 -4.36 0.69
CA ASN A 33 8.92 -4.74 -0.71
C ASN A 33 10.35 -5.10 -1.12
N GLN A 34 10.47 -5.91 -2.17
CA GLN A 34 11.76 -6.31 -2.75
C GLN A 34 11.70 -6.24 -4.28
N PRO A 35 12.86 -6.16 -4.97
CA PRO A 35 12.90 -6.22 -6.43
C PRO A 35 12.26 -7.52 -6.94
N ARG A 36 11.36 -7.41 -7.91
CA ARG A 36 10.75 -8.58 -8.57
C ARG A 36 11.57 -9.00 -9.78
N ARG A 37 11.87 -10.29 -9.87
CA ARG A 37 12.68 -10.94 -10.92
C ARG A 37 12.07 -12.26 -11.37
N ASP A 38 10.76 -12.41 -11.17
CA ASP A 38 9.98 -13.64 -11.35
C ASP A 38 9.23 -13.69 -12.70
N ALA A 39 9.50 -12.75 -13.60
CA ALA A 39 8.98 -12.81 -14.97
C ALA A 39 9.58 -13.99 -15.75
N VAL A 40 8.73 -14.71 -16.48
CA VAL A 40 9.06 -15.79 -17.41
C VAL A 40 8.44 -15.51 -18.77
N ALA A 41 8.73 -16.35 -19.78
CA ALA A 41 8.27 -16.12 -21.15
C ALA A 41 6.74 -16.09 -21.27
N GLU A 42 6.04 -16.84 -20.42
CA GLU A 42 4.59 -16.94 -20.38
C GLU A 42 3.94 -15.87 -19.49
N THR A 43 4.73 -14.99 -18.84
CA THR A 43 4.18 -13.97 -17.95
C THR A 43 3.24 -13.04 -18.73
N PRO A 44 1.96 -12.94 -18.33
CA PRO A 44 1.01 -12.06 -19.01
C PRO A 44 1.48 -10.62 -19.00
N ARG A 45 1.13 -9.86 -20.04
CA ARG A 45 1.58 -8.48 -20.19
C ARG A 45 1.24 -7.60 -18.98
N TRP A 46 0.04 -7.75 -18.42
CA TRP A 46 -0.38 -6.97 -17.26
C TRP A 46 0.46 -7.26 -16.01
N VAL A 47 0.91 -8.50 -15.81
CA VAL A 47 1.82 -8.87 -14.72
C VAL A 47 3.20 -8.26 -14.95
N LEU A 48 3.69 -8.22 -16.20
CA LEU A 48 4.95 -7.53 -16.53
C LEU A 48 4.86 -6.04 -16.20
N ASP A 49 3.74 -5.40 -16.49
CA ASP A 49 3.53 -3.99 -16.19
C ASP A 49 3.53 -3.74 -14.66
N GLU A 50 2.94 -4.63 -13.86
CA GLU A 50 3.02 -4.59 -12.39
C GLU A 50 4.45 -4.76 -11.87
N ILE A 51 5.20 -5.75 -12.38
CA ILE A 51 6.61 -5.98 -12.03
C ILE A 51 7.44 -4.72 -12.32
N ASN A 52 7.25 -4.14 -13.51
CA ASN A 52 7.97 -2.94 -13.93
C ASN A 52 7.62 -1.74 -13.06
N ALA A 53 6.34 -1.55 -12.73
CA ALA A 53 5.90 -0.45 -11.86
C ALA A 53 6.50 -0.57 -10.45
N GLN A 54 6.48 -1.78 -9.87
CA GLN A 54 7.09 -2.04 -8.56
C GLN A 54 8.60 -1.77 -8.57
N ASN A 55 9.31 -2.31 -9.56
CA ASN A 55 10.76 -2.14 -9.66
C ASN A 55 11.15 -0.67 -9.91
N ALA A 56 10.43 0.04 -10.77
CA ALA A 56 10.65 1.46 -11.01
C ALA A 56 10.47 2.30 -9.73
N LYS A 57 9.40 2.03 -8.97
CA LYS A 57 9.18 2.66 -7.67
C LYS A 57 10.33 2.37 -6.70
N GLY A 58 10.82 1.13 -6.65
CA GLY A 58 11.95 0.77 -5.80
C GLY A 58 13.29 1.39 -6.22
N VAL A 59 13.50 1.69 -7.51
CA VAL A 59 14.66 2.49 -7.96
C VAL A 59 14.56 3.91 -7.40
N GLU A 60 13.40 4.54 -7.52
CA GLU A 60 13.14 5.90 -7.04
C GLU A 60 13.22 6.00 -5.50
N TRP A 61 12.61 5.04 -4.81
CA TRP A 61 12.37 5.10 -3.36
C TRP A 61 13.41 4.32 -2.55
N CYS A 62 13.96 3.24 -3.05
CA CYS A 62 14.79 2.35 -2.23
C CYS A 62 16.23 2.26 -2.75
N GLY A 63 16.55 2.94 -3.85
CA GLY A 63 17.87 2.88 -4.48
C GLY A 63 18.19 1.52 -5.09
N TRP A 64 17.15 0.72 -5.38
CA TRP A 64 17.31 -0.58 -6.04
C TRP A 64 18.04 -0.41 -7.36
N LYS A 65 18.82 -1.43 -7.71
CA LYS A 65 19.51 -1.48 -9.00
C LYS A 65 18.64 -2.26 -10.00
N PRO A 66 18.59 -1.82 -11.26
CA PRO A 66 17.98 -2.59 -12.34
C PRO A 66 18.50 -4.02 -12.39
#